data_AF-A0A939UCF0-F1
#
_entry.id   AF-A0A939UCF0-F1
#
_cell.length_a   1.000
_cell.length_b   1.000
_cell.length_c   1.000
_cell.angle_alpha   90.00
_cell.angle_beta   90.00
_cell.angle_gamma   90.00
#
_symmetry.space_group_name_H-M   'P 1'
#
loop_
_entity.id
_entity.type
_entity.pdbx_description
1 polymer ?
#
loop_
_entity_poly.entity_id
_entity_poly.type
_entity_poly.pdbx_seq_one_letter_code
_entity_poly.pdbx_strand_id
1 'polypeptide(L)'
;MKKTLICTAIISALLLAFTSCSFLPGGNKNTSGTGSGSSGSGSGSGSGGSGGVAGPESSEVKTEVIADKDRVAAEEGKYGIYAKPYAAGDLLFDDGTATPITSTISLTDEQKNHAVAVIFFVGTGLNSANTESQEARTLGVGLYHNTSKARWASSSANAYNPIIETIKCPQSGSAGKYTFTGDRNGSDNLEQISTYLQNQSSGGVDDDTANSDMYPAFYWAKNYGSLKLSGTSYEEGWYLPTIAELYGISKYMNYVDTLAEKYEFSKFGKEGNSYWSSTQYYNSAKSAAGLQFNSSNQKIFQNTKSTNCYVCAIREF
;
A
#
# COMPACT_ATOMS: atom_id res chain seq x y z
N MET A 1 -28.29 -50.57 -29.89
CA MET A 1 -27.94 -50.09 -31.23
C MET A 1 -27.83 -48.57 -31.20
N LYS A 2 -26.67 -48.04 -31.63
CA LYS A 2 -26.37 -46.74 -32.26
C LYS A 2 -27.08 -45.48 -31.75
N LYS A 3 -26.35 -44.58 -31.05
CA LYS A 3 -25.72 -43.30 -31.53
C LYS A 3 -26.77 -42.18 -31.73
N THR A 4 -26.59 -40.94 -31.27
CA THR A 4 -25.52 -40.01 -31.66
C THR A 4 -25.53 -38.74 -30.80
N LEU A 5 -24.35 -38.31 -30.35
CA LEU A 5 -24.02 -36.97 -29.83
C LEU A 5 -24.17 -35.89 -30.92
N ILE A 6 -24.60 -34.68 -30.56
CA ILE A 6 -24.34 -33.48 -31.36
C ILE A 6 -23.51 -32.50 -30.52
N CYS A 7 -22.23 -32.41 -30.86
CA CYS A 7 -21.35 -31.29 -30.54
C CYS A 7 -21.30 -30.39 -31.79
N THR A 8 -21.50 -29.08 -31.65
CA THR A 8 -20.84 -28.08 -32.50
C THR A 8 -20.78 -26.76 -31.75
N ALA A 9 -19.63 -26.47 -31.12
CA ALA A 9 -19.28 -25.14 -30.66
C ALA A 9 -18.47 -24.44 -31.77
N ILE A 10 -18.86 -23.22 -32.09
CA ILE A 10 -18.34 -22.40 -33.18
C ILE A 10 -17.02 -21.75 -32.75
N ILE A 11 -15.98 -21.96 -33.56
CA ILE A 11 -14.72 -21.20 -33.57
C ILE A 11 -14.77 -20.27 -34.79
N SER A 12 -14.53 -18.97 -34.59
CA SER A 12 -13.91 -18.03 -35.55
C SER A 12 -13.75 -16.68 -34.84
N ALA A 13 -12.54 -16.31 -34.44
CA ALA A 13 -11.55 -15.56 -35.23
C ALA A 13 -11.83 -14.05 -35.26
N LEU A 14 -11.04 -13.28 -34.50
CA LEU A 14 -10.80 -11.87 -34.80
C LEU A 14 -9.28 -11.63 -34.78
N LEU A 15 -8.77 -11.29 -35.96
CA LEU A 15 -7.37 -11.14 -36.30
C LEU A 15 -7.00 -9.64 -36.31
N LEU A 16 -5.91 -9.33 -35.62
CA LEU A 16 -4.91 -8.27 -35.81
C LEU A 16 -5.23 -7.07 -36.72
N ALA A 17 -5.06 -5.87 -36.16
CA ALA A 17 -4.41 -4.76 -36.85
C ALA A 17 -3.83 -3.77 -35.82
N PHE A 18 -2.51 -3.75 -35.62
CA PHE A 18 -1.81 -2.53 -35.22
C PHE A 18 -0.54 -2.36 -36.03
N THR A 19 -0.59 -1.32 -36.84
CA THR A 19 0.39 -0.88 -37.82
C THR A 19 1.59 -0.26 -37.11
N SER A 20 2.78 -0.67 -37.57
CA SER A 20 4.07 -0.12 -37.20
C SER A 20 4.21 1.31 -37.74
N CYS A 21 4.65 2.25 -36.91
CA CYS A 21 5.22 3.51 -37.38
C CYS A 21 6.63 3.66 -36.81
N SER A 22 7.60 3.49 -37.70
CA SER A 22 9.01 3.74 -37.51
C SER A 22 9.27 5.25 -37.58
N PHE A 23 9.87 5.85 -36.56
CA PHE A 23 10.45 7.19 -36.65
C PHE A 23 11.78 7.25 -35.88
N LEU A 24 12.87 7.23 -36.63
CA LEU A 24 14.18 7.85 -36.37
C LEU A 24 14.68 8.33 -37.75
N PRO A 25 15.58 9.33 -37.89
CA PRO A 25 16.53 9.82 -36.89
C PRO A 25 16.67 11.36 -36.82
N GLY A 26 17.29 11.85 -35.75
CA GLY A 26 17.74 13.24 -35.66
C GLY A 26 18.88 13.37 -34.66
N GLY A 27 20.12 13.31 -35.16
CA GLY A 27 21.30 13.61 -34.37
C GLY A 27 21.44 15.11 -34.12
N ASN A 28 22.02 15.48 -32.98
CA ASN A 28 22.79 16.71 -32.91
C ASN A 28 24.00 16.56 -32.00
N LYS A 29 25.13 17.07 -32.49
CA LYS A 29 26.45 17.11 -31.86
C LYS A 29 26.56 18.37 -31.00
N ASN A 30 27.46 18.28 -30.02
CA ASN A 30 28.26 19.35 -29.41
C ASN A 30 27.50 20.46 -28.64
N THR A 31 27.86 20.66 -27.37
CA THR A 31 28.96 21.58 -27.02
C THR A 31 29.32 21.46 -25.54
N SER A 32 30.61 21.25 -25.29
CA SER A 32 31.34 21.57 -24.07
C SER A 32 31.34 23.08 -23.81
N GLY A 33 31.10 23.49 -22.57
CA GLY A 33 31.24 24.88 -22.13
C GLY A 33 31.45 24.96 -20.62
N THR A 34 32.72 24.91 -20.23
CA THR A 34 33.24 25.34 -18.93
C THR A 34 32.95 26.83 -18.70
N GLY A 35 32.44 27.19 -17.52
CA GLY A 35 32.26 28.58 -17.11
C GLY A 35 32.23 28.68 -15.59
N SER A 36 33.34 29.14 -15.04
CA SER A 36 33.61 29.47 -13.65
C SER A 36 33.15 30.90 -13.30
N GLY A 37 32.91 31.14 -12.00
CA GLY A 37 32.71 32.46 -11.39
C GLY A 37 31.26 32.71 -10.98
N SER A 38 30.94 33.46 -9.93
CA SER A 38 31.70 34.10 -8.86
C SER A 38 30.66 34.56 -7.82
N SER A 39 31.14 34.72 -6.58
CA SER A 39 30.56 35.42 -5.43
C SER A 39 29.52 36.52 -5.69
N GLY A 40 28.52 36.59 -4.79
CA GLY A 40 27.60 37.72 -4.67
C GLY A 40 26.81 37.67 -3.36
N SER A 41 27.44 38.06 -2.27
CA SER A 41 26.83 38.37 -0.98
C SER A 41 26.05 39.69 -1.07
N GLY A 42 24.79 39.70 -0.61
CA GLY A 42 23.94 40.88 -0.56
C GLY A 42 23.06 40.87 0.68
N SER A 43 23.56 41.47 1.76
CA SER A 43 22.83 41.83 2.96
C SER A 43 21.98 43.09 2.72
N GLY A 44 20.68 43.02 3.01
CA GLY A 44 19.74 44.14 2.89
C GLY A 44 18.83 44.21 4.10
N SER A 45 19.25 45.00 5.09
CA SER A 45 18.46 45.42 6.25
C SER A 45 17.48 46.52 5.85
N GLY A 46 16.20 46.38 6.19
CA GLY A 46 15.18 47.41 5.96
C GLY A 46 14.20 47.48 7.12
N SER A 47 14.41 48.47 7.99
CA SER A 47 13.57 48.83 9.13
C SER A 47 12.56 49.94 8.76
N GLY A 48 11.37 49.90 9.39
CA GLY A 48 10.42 51.01 9.44
C GLY A 48 9.01 50.57 9.01
N GLY A 49 7.92 50.81 9.73
CA GLY A 49 7.72 51.68 10.88
C GLY A 49 6.32 51.52 11.47
N SER A 50 6.17 52.25 12.57
CA SER A 50 5.09 52.38 13.56
C SER A 50 3.69 52.78 13.04
N GLY A 51 2.67 52.39 13.82
CA GLY A 51 1.34 53.04 13.95
C GLY A 51 0.20 52.07 13.61
N GLY A 52 -0.85 51.85 14.40
CA GLY A 52 -1.37 52.49 15.60
C GLY A 52 -2.61 51.70 16.10
N VAL A 53 -3.11 52.11 17.25
CA VAL A 53 -4.06 51.42 18.14
C VAL A 53 -5.53 51.55 17.73
N ALA A 54 -6.30 50.46 17.86
CA ALA A 54 -7.72 50.40 18.25
C ALA A 54 -7.99 48.94 18.69
N GLY A 55 -8.36 48.63 19.93
CA GLY A 55 -9.69 48.82 20.51
C GLY A 55 -10.52 47.53 20.33
N PRO A 56 -11.01 46.87 21.39
CA PRO A 56 -11.39 45.47 21.35
C PRO A 56 -12.80 45.26 20.78
N GLU A 57 -12.92 44.46 19.73
CA GLU A 57 -14.21 43.99 19.26
C GLU A 57 -14.33 42.47 19.48
N SER A 58 -15.40 42.15 20.19
CA SER A 58 -15.88 40.82 20.53
C SER A 58 -15.98 39.90 19.32
N SER A 59 -15.43 38.70 19.41
CA SER A 59 -15.83 37.58 18.55
C SER A 59 -15.93 36.29 19.36
N GLU A 60 -16.84 36.27 20.33
CA GLU A 60 -17.51 35.04 20.79
C GLU A 60 -18.41 34.50 19.68
N VAL A 61 -17.88 34.11 18.53
CA VAL A 61 -18.63 33.30 17.54
C VAL A 61 -17.61 32.50 16.72
N LYS A 62 -17.02 31.45 17.30
CA LYS A 62 -16.28 30.44 16.52
C LYS A 62 -16.13 29.07 17.20
N THR A 63 -16.91 28.81 18.25
CA THR A 63 -16.84 27.54 18.98
C THR A 63 -18.03 26.61 18.68
N GLU A 64 -19.11 27.11 18.07
CA GLU A 64 -20.34 26.32 17.86
C GLU A 64 -20.37 25.49 16.57
N VAL A 65 -19.48 25.74 15.59
CA VAL A 65 -19.54 25.02 14.29
C VAL A 65 -18.77 23.69 14.29
N ILE A 66 -17.99 23.40 15.35
CA ILE A 66 -17.28 22.11 15.48
C ILE A 66 -18.14 21.07 16.23
N ALA A 67 -19.05 21.51 17.11
CA ALA A 67 -19.86 20.61 17.94
C ALA A 67 -20.95 19.85 17.16
N ASP A 68 -21.30 20.27 15.94
CA ASP A 68 -22.42 19.68 15.19
C ASP A 68 -22.01 18.51 14.28
N LYS A 69 -20.72 18.34 14.00
CA LYS A 69 -20.22 17.15 13.27
C LYS A 69 -19.94 15.96 14.18
N ASP A 70 -19.65 16.21 15.45
CA ASP A 70 -19.38 15.15 16.43
C ASP A 70 -20.66 14.50 16.98
N ARG A 71 -21.85 15.06 16.68
CA ARG A 71 -23.14 14.61 17.25
C ARG A 71 -23.97 13.68 16.37
N VAL A 72 -23.56 13.41 15.13
CA VAL A 72 -24.38 12.63 14.18
C VAL A 72 -24.31 11.11 14.44
N ALA A 73 -23.26 10.59 15.08
CA ALA A 73 -23.08 9.14 15.20
C ALA A 73 -23.75 8.46 16.40
N ALA A 74 -24.07 9.20 17.46
CA ALA A 74 -24.65 8.60 18.66
C ALA A 74 -26.12 8.21 18.52
N GLU A 75 -26.80 8.59 17.42
CA GLU A 75 -28.25 8.37 17.26
C GLU A 75 -28.62 7.19 16.32
N GLU A 76 -27.69 6.56 15.60
CA GLU A 76 -28.04 5.56 14.55
C GLU A 76 -27.25 4.23 14.59
N GLY A 77 -26.84 3.75 15.76
CA GLY A 77 -26.13 2.45 15.86
C GLY A 77 -24.86 2.39 15.01
N LYS A 78 -24.19 3.54 14.84
CA LYS A 78 -22.93 3.69 14.09
C LYS A 78 -21.74 3.58 15.02
N TYR A 79 -20.65 3.00 14.53
CA TYR A 79 -19.41 2.86 15.30
C TYR A 79 -18.47 4.06 15.15
N GLY A 80 -18.47 4.71 13.99
CA GLY A 80 -17.68 5.88 13.66
C GLY A 80 -18.50 7.16 13.55
N ILE A 81 -17.81 8.31 13.50
CA ILE A 81 -18.45 9.63 13.51
C ILE A 81 -18.90 10.14 12.13
N TYR A 82 -18.42 9.54 11.04
CA TYR A 82 -18.87 9.85 9.68
C TYR A 82 -18.72 8.66 8.71
N ALA A 83 -19.37 8.75 7.55
CA ALA A 83 -19.15 7.84 6.42
C ALA A 83 -18.23 8.46 5.36
N LYS A 84 -18.05 7.80 4.20
CA LYS A 84 -17.23 8.31 3.08
C LYS A 84 -17.46 9.80 2.78
N PRO A 85 -16.42 10.55 2.35
CA PRO A 85 -15.08 10.10 2.02
C PRO A 85 -14.18 9.92 3.26
N TYR A 86 -13.26 8.94 3.19
CA TYR A 86 -12.27 8.70 4.24
C TYR A 86 -11.01 9.55 4.02
N ALA A 87 -10.26 9.76 5.10
CA ALA A 87 -8.96 10.43 5.10
C ALA A 87 -7.86 9.52 5.68
N ALA A 88 -6.62 9.76 5.30
CA ALA A 88 -5.49 9.08 5.92
C ALA A 88 -5.38 9.48 7.41
N GLY A 89 -5.26 8.49 8.29
CA GLY A 89 -5.36 8.65 9.75
C GLY A 89 -6.72 8.25 10.33
N ASP A 90 -7.68 7.82 9.51
CA ASP A 90 -8.98 7.35 9.98
C ASP A 90 -8.94 5.90 10.42
N LEU A 91 -9.64 5.58 11.52
CA LEU A 91 -10.04 4.23 11.89
C LEU A 91 -11.38 3.91 11.25
N LEU A 92 -11.41 2.92 10.37
CA LEU A 92 -12.61 2.42 9.71
C LEU A 92 -13.28 1.32 10.52
N PHE A 93 -14.60 1.31 10.55
CA PHE A 93 -15.43 0.27 11.16
C PHE A 93 -16.20 -0.56 10.12
N ASP A 94 -16.72 -1.71 10.54
CA ASP A 94 -17.36 -2.69 9.67
C ASP A 94 -18.79 -2.32 9.21
N ASP A 95 -19.37 -1.26 9.79
CA ASP A 95 -20.58 -0.60 9.34
C ASP A 95 -20.32 0.45 8.22
N GLY A 96 -19.05 0.62 7.84
CA GLY A 96 -18.59 1.57 6.81
C GLY A 96 -18.41 3.01 7.29
N THR A 97 -18.58 3.28 8.58
CA THR A 97 -18.24 4.56 9.18
C THR A 97 -16.80 4.59 9.66
N ALA A 98 -16.27 5.79 9.93
CA ALA A 98 -14.90 6.01 10.33
C ALA A 98 -14.79 7.12 11.39
N THR A 99 -13.69 7.09 12.14
CA THR A 99 -13.33 8.11 13.13
C THR A 99 -11.85 8.50 12.99
N PRO A 100 -11.50 9.79 12.97
CA PRO A 100 -10.11 10.23 12.96
C PRO A 100 -9.36 9.76 14.21
N ILE A 101 -8.17 9.21 14.01
CA ILE A 101 -7.34 8.78 15.13
C ILE A 101 -6.63 9.99 15.73
N THR A 102 -6.86 10.21 17.02
CA THR A 102 -6.21 11.25 17.82
C THR A 102 -5.46 10.61 18.99
N SER A 103 -4.52 11.34 19.59
CA SER A 103 -3.83 10.87 20.82
C SER A 103 -4.78 10.63 21.99
N THR A 104 -5.99 11.21 21.96
CA THR A 104 -7.03 11.08 22.98
C THR A 104 -8.15 10.11 22.60
N ILE A 105 -8.04 9.39 21.48
CA ILE A 105 -9.07 8.44 21.05
C ILE A 105 -9.40 7.44 22.17
N SER A 106 -10.70 7.19 22.36
CA SER A 106 -11.23 6.23 23.32
C SER A 106 -12.35 5.44 22.65
N LEU A 107 -12.13 4.16 22.39
CA LEU A 107 -13.09 3.24 21.81
C LEU A 107 -13.78 2.42 22.90
N THR A 108 -15.09 2.20 22.75
CA THR A 108 -15.83 1.21 23.53
C THR A 108 -15.41 -0.21 23.15
N ASP A 109 -15.77 -1.20 23.98
CA ASP A 109 -15.54 -2.62 23.65
C ASP A 109 -16.21 -3.02 22.34
N GLU A 110 -17.42 -2.51 22.12
CA GLU A 110 -18.15 -2.69 20.88
C GLU A 110 -17.39 -2.10 19.69
N GLN A 111 -16.98 -0.82 19.75
CA GLN A 111 -16.22 -0.19 18.66
C GLN A 111 -14.92 -0.93 18.33
N LYS A 112 -14.24 -1.48 19.34
CA LYS A 112 -13.03 -2.29 19.10
C LYS A 112 -13.32 -3.56 18.31
N ASN A 113 -14.44 -4.24 18.60
CA ASN A 113 -14.85 -5.46 17.91
C ASN A 113 -15.24 -5.19 16.45
N HIS A 114 -15.68 -3.98 16.15
CA HIS A 114 -16.10 -3.55 14.82
C HIS A 114 -15.02 -2.79 14.05
N ALA A 115 -13.81 -2.63 14.61
CA ALA A 115 -12.71 -1.91 13.97
C ALA A 115 -12.05 -2.76 12.87
N VAL A 116 -11.91 -2.19 11.68
CA VAL A 116 -11.47 -2.88 10.46
C VAL A 116 -10.01 -2.57 10.10
N ALA A 117 -9.71 -1.29 9.89
CA ALA A 117 -8.44 -0.84 9.32
C ALA A 117 -8.13 0.61 9.70
N VAL A 118 -6.84 0.97 9.61
CA VAL A 118 -6.41 2.37 9.56
C VAL A 118 -6.18 2.78 8.13
N ILE A 119 -6.87 3.81 7.65
CA ILE A 119 -6.63 4.38 6.32
C ILE A 119 -5.27 5.07 6.32
N PHE A 120 -4.37 4.66 5.43
CA PHE A 120 -3.02 5.23 5.32
C PHE A 120 -2.79 5.95 4.00
N PHE A 121 -3.71 5.83 3.04
CA PHE A 121 -3.54 6.43 1.74
C PHE A 121 -4.88 6.73 1.06
N VAL A 122 -4.97 7.91 0.46
CA VAL A 122 -6.04 8.33 -0.46
C VAL A 122 -5.39 9.07 -1.63
N GLY A 123 -5.55 8.57 -2.85
CA GLY A 123 -5.01 9.20 -4.06
C GLY A 123 -4.57 8.23 -5.16
N THR A 124 -3.78 8.71 -6.13
CA THR A 124 -3.37 7.93 -7.32
C THR A 124 -1.89 7.49 -7.29
N GLY A 125 -1.09 8.02 -6.36
CA GLY A 125 0.35 7.77 -6.28
C GLY A 125 0.79 6.32 -6.01
N LEU A 126 -0.13 5.45 -5.58
CA LEU A 126 0.08 4.01 -5.37
C LEU A 126 -0.64 3.14 -6.42
N ASN A 127 -1.00 3.73 -7.57
CA ASN A 127 -1.39 2.97 -8.75
C ASN A 127 -0.11 2.49 -9.46
N SER A 128 -0.08 1.30 -10.05
CA SER A 128 1.09 0.86 -10.81
C SER A 128 1.36 1.79 -11.99
N ALA A 129 2.63 2.09 -12.27
CA ALA A 129 2.98 3.10 -13.28
C ALA A 129 2.58 2.70 -14.72
N ASN A 130 2.31 1.42 -14.93
CA ASN A 130 1.90 0.80 -16.18
C ASN A 130 0.38 0.60 -16.30
N THR A 131 -0.41 0.95 -15.29
CA THR A 131 -1.87 0.92 -15.39
C THR A 131 -2.39 2.30 -15.76
N GLU A 132 -3.25 2.38 -16.78
CA GLU A 132 -3.89 3.64 -17.21
C GLU A 132 -4.89 4.19 -16.18
N SER A 133 -5.12 3.47 -15.07
CA SER A 133 -6.04 3.89 -14.04
C SER A 133 -5.53 5.14 -13.33
N GLN A 134 -6.21 6.26 -13.58
CA GLN A 134 -6.10 7.52 -12.85
C GLN A 134 -7.08 7.57 -11.67
N GLU A 135 -7.75 6.46 -11.34
CA GLU A 135 -8.71 6.41 -10.25
C GLU A 135 -7.98 6.48 -8.91
N ALA A 136 -8.51 7.31 -8.02
CA ALA A 136 -7.97 7.44 -6.68
C ALA A 136 -8.33 6.19 -5.86
N ARG A 137 -7.32 5.59 -5.23
CA ARG A 137 -7.47 4.45 -4.32
C ARG A 137 -7.57 4.96 -2.89
N THR A 138 -8.38 4.28 -2.08
CA THR A 138 -8.38 4.45 -0.62
C THR A 138 -7.88 3.17 0.02
N LEU A 139 -6.70 3.20 0.63
CA LEU A 139 -6.05 2.01 1.19
C LEU A 139 -6.01 2.06 2.70
N GLY A 140 -6.39 0.94 3.31
CA GLY A 140 -6.31 0.72 4.75
C GLY A 140 -5.41 -0.46 5.09
N VAL A 141 -4.74 -0.36 6.24
CA VAL A 141 -3.93 -1.44 6.81
C VAL A 141 -4.69 -2.10 7.95
N GLY A 142 -4.64 -3.44 7.98
CA GLY A 142 -5.27 -4.23 9.02
C GLY A 142 -4.64 -3.98 10.39
N LEU A 143 -5.46 -4.04 11.44
CA LEU A 143 -5.07 -3.77 12.84
C LEU A 143 -4.23 -4.90 13.46
N TYR A 144 -4.20 -6.08 12.84
CA TYR A 144 -3.43 -7.24 13.29
C TYR A 144 -2.33 -7.60 12.31
N HIS A 145 -1.17 -8.00 12.82
CA HIS A 145 -0.01 -8.42 12.03
C HIS A 145 0.33 -9.89 12.27
N ASN A 146 1.00 -10.53 11.32
CA ASN A 146 1.61 -11.85 11.53
C ASN A 146 2.89 -11.70 12.35
N THR A 147 2.77 -11.77 13.68
CA THR A 147 3.92 -11.70 14.59
C THR A 147 4.68 -13.03 14.69
N SER A 148 4.07 -14.14 14.28
CA SER A 148 4.73 -15.45 14.15
C SER A 148 5.68 -15.52 12.96
N LYS A 149 5.60 -14.52 12.07
CA LYS A 149 6.39 -14.36 10.84
C LYS A 149 6.05 -15.41 9.79
N ALA A 150 6.28 -15.07 8.52
CA ALA A 150 6.11 -15.97 7.40
C ALA A 150 7.22 -15.77 6.38
N ARG A 151 7.45 -16.81 5.57
CA ARG A 151 8.33 -16.75 4.39
C ARG A 151 7.61 -16.04 3.25
N TRP A 152 8.34 -15.30 2.43
CA TRP A 152 7.79 -14.76 1.19
C TRP A 152 7.41 -15.90 0.24
N ALA A 153 8.34 -16.85 0.07
CA ALA A 153 8.09 -18.13 -0.56
C ALA A 153 8.99 -19.24 0.03
N SER A 154 8.53 -20.49 -0.03
CA SER A 154 9.37 -21.65 0.30
C SER A 154 10.55 -21.76 -0.68
N SER A 155 11.68 -22.33 -0.25
CA SER A 155 12.81 -22.61 -1.15
C SER A 155 12.49 -23.65 -2.23
N SER A 156 11.41 -24.41 -2.05
CA SER A 156 10.85 -25.36 -3.00
C SER A 156 9.79 -24.75 -3.92
N ALA A 157 9.40 -23.50 -3.70
CA ALA A 157 8.38 -22.86 -4.53
C ALA A 157 8.94 -22.58 -5.94
N ASN A 158 8.12 -22.76 -6.97
CA ASN A 158 8.55 -22.59 -8.35
C ASN A 158 8.93 -21.13 -8.67
N ALA A 159 8.33 -20.16 -7.97
CA ALA A 159 8.71 -18.74 -8.05
C ALA A 159 9.91 -18.35 -7.15
N TYR A 160 10.56 -19.28 -6.46
CA TYR A 160 11.67 -18.96 -5.56
C TYR A 160 12.90 -18.40 -6.30
N ASN A 161 13.31 -19.04 -7.40
CA ASN A 161 14.50 -18.69 -8.17
C ASN A 161 14.31 -17.79 -9.40
N PRO A 162 13.17 -17.76 -10.12
CA PRO A 162 13.05 -16.91 -11.29
C PRO A 162 12.96 -15.42 -10.95
N ILE A 163 13.29 -14.59 -11.95
CA ILE A 163 13.01 -13.16 -11.94
C ILE A 163 11.64 -12.95 -12.60
N ILE A 164 10.72 -12.35 -11.85
CA ILE A 164 9.36 -12.03 -12.26
C ILE A 164 9.30 -10.50 -12.37
N GLU A 165 9.53 -9.98 -13.57
CA GLU A 165 9.66 -8.53 -13.81
C GLU A 165 8.40 -7.74 -13.44
N THR A 166 7.24 -8.36 -13.54
CA THR A 166 5.95 -7.68 -13.39
C THR A 166 5.67 -7.27 -11.94
N ILE A 167 6.23 -7.97 -10.94
CA ILE A 167 6.08 -7.68 -9.50
C ILE A 167 7.24 -6.86 -8.91
N LYS A 168 8.06 -6.23 -9.76
CA LYS A 168 9.16 -5.38 -9.32
C LYS A 168 8.69 -3.94 -9.11
N CYS A 169 9.15 -3.36 -8.01
CA CYS A 169 8.93 -1.96 -7.66
C CYS A 169 10.29 -1.29 -7.36
N PRO A 170 11.08 -0.92 -8.37
CA PRO A 170 12.39 -0.34 -8.14
C PRO A 170 12.30 0.97 -7.33
N GLN A 171 13.08 1.06 -6.25
CA GLN A 171 13.23 2.27 -5.46
C GLN A 171 14.43 3.12 -5.90
N SER A 172 14.36 4.42 -5.65
CA SER A 172 15.52 5.33 -5.67
C SER A 172 15.46 6.32 -4.49
N GLY A 173 16.58 6.98 -4.18
CA GLY A 173 16.70 7.89 -3.04
C GLY A 173 17.36 7.25 -1.81
N SER A 174 17.20 7.89 -0.66
CA SER A 174 17.81 7.47 0.62
C SER A 174 16.76 7.04 1.64
N ALA A 175 17.20 6.42 2.74
CA ALA A 175 16.33 6.08 3.86
C ALA A 175 15.46 7.27 4.29
N GLY A 176 14.17 7.01 4.51
CA GLY A 176 13.17 8.04 4.80
C GLY A 176 12.74 8.93 3.62
N LYS A 177 13.37 8.83 2.44
CA LYS A 177 13.06 9.66 1.25
C LYS A 177 13.11 8.83 -0.06
N TYR A 178 12.39 7.71 -0.07
CA TYR A 178 12.35 6.85 -1.25
C TYR A 178 11.29 7.32 -2.25
N THR A 179 11.61 7.12 -3.53
CA THR A 179 10.64 7.16 -4.64
C THR A 179 10.58 5.78 -5.28
N PHE A 180 9.43 5.44 -5.86
CA PHE A 180 9.16 4.11 -6.39
C PHE A 180 8.65 4.19 -7.82
N THR A 181 9.08 3.24 -8.64
CA THR A 181 8.68 3.06 -10.05
C THR A 181 8.21 1.62 -10.26
N GLY A 182 7.67 1.30 -11.44
CA GLY A 182 7.18 -0.05 -11.74
C GLY A 182 5.85 -0.36 -11.05
N ASP A 183 5.75 -1.56 -10.49
CA ASP A 183 4.55 -2.06 -9.84
C ASP A 183 4.39 -1.50 -8.42
N ARG A 184 3.39 -0.64 -8.19
CA ARG A 184 3.13 0.01 -6.90
C ARG A 184 1.83 -0.48 -6.26
N ASN A 185 1.13 -1.40 -6.92
CA ASN A 185 -0.13 -1.97 -6.48
C ASN A 185 0.05 -3.47 -6.23
N GLY A 186 0.02 -3.87 -4.96
CA GLY A 186 0.24 -5.27 -4.60
C GLY A 186 -0.98 -6.19 -4.79
N SER A 187 -2.12 -5.66 -5.21
CA SER A 187 -3.40 -6.37 -5.17
C SER A 187 -3.43 -7.63 -6.04
N ASP A 188 -2.63 -7.69 -7.09
CA ASP A 188 -2.58 -8.80 -8.05
C ASP A 188 -1.21 -9.50 -8.09
N ASN A 189 -0.30 -9.22 -7.15
CA ASN A 189 1.07 -9.73 -7.23
C ASN A 189 1.18 -11.26 -7.12
N LEU A 190 0.27 -11.94 -6.41
CA LEU A 190 0.25 -13.40 -6.39
C LEU A 190 -0.27 -13.96 -7.74
N GLU A 191 -1.27 -13.31 -8.32
CA GLU A 191 -1.85 -13.61 -9.63
C GLU A 191 -0.84 -13.39 -10.76
N GLN A 192 0.00 -12.36 -10.64
CA GLN A 192 1.11 -12.11 -11.56
C GLN A 192 2.20 -13.20 -11.46
N ILE A 193 2.49 -13.71 -10.25
CA ILE A 193 3.38 -14.88 -10.08
C ILE A 193 2.78 -16.10 -10.76
N SER A 194 1.49 -16.37 -10.54
CA SER A 194 0.73 -17.46 -11.16
C SER A 194 0.81 -17.37 -12.69
N THR A 195 0.51 -16.20 -13.24
CA THR A 195 0.59 -15.91 -14.68
C THR A 195 1.98 -16.16 -15.24
N TYR A 196 3.03 -15.71 -14.53
CA TYR A 196 4.41 -15.99 -14.91
C TYR A 196 4.69 -17.49 -15.00
N LEU A 197 4.33 -18.27 -13.96
CA LEU A 197 4.58 -19.72 -13.92
C LEU A 197 3.82 -20.46 -15.02
N GLN A 198 2.55 -20.11 -15.27
CA GLN A 198 1.75 -20.67 -16.36
C GLN A 198 2.39 -20.43 -17.73
N ASN A 199 2.96 -19.24 -17.95
CA ASN A 199 3.69 -18.93 -19.17
C ASN A 199 5.01 -19.72 -19.30
N GLN A 200 5.57 -20.20 -18.18
CA GLN A 200 6.74 -21.08 -18.16
C GLN A 200 6.36 -22.57 -18.24
N SER A 201 5.08 -22.95 -18.21
CA SER A 201 4.68 -24.37 -18.14
C SER A 201 5.08 -25.20 -19.35
N SER A 202 5.27 -24.59 -20.53
CA SER A 202 5.87 -25.28 -21.68
C SER A 202 7.34 -25.69 -21.44
N GLY A 203 8.00 -25.11 -20.44
CA GLY A 203 9.33 -25.46 -19.95
C GLY A 203 9.32 -26.38 -18.73
N GLY A 204 8.18 -26.97 -18.36
CA GLY A 204 8.07 -27.94 -17.25
C GLY A 204 7.97 -27.33 -15.86
N VAL A 205 7.59 -26.05 -15.74
CA VAL A 205 7.33 -25.38 -14.46
C VAL A 205 5.83 -25.28 -14.24
N ASP A 206 5.31 -26.04 -13.28
CA ASP A 206 3.90 -25.99 -12.89
C ASP A 206 3.61 -24.75 -12.03
N ASP A 207 2.38 -24.25 -12.10
CA ASP A 207 1.92 -23.19 -11.21
C ASP A 207 1.58 -23.76 -9.83
N ASP A 208 2.39 -23.42 -8.83
CA ASP A 208 2.22 -23.85 -7.44
C ASP A 208 1.64 -22.74 -6.54
N THR A 209 1.19 -21.62 -7.10
CA THR A 209 0.66 -20.48 -6.33
C THR A 209 -0.60 -20.80 -5.54
N ALA A 210 -1.34 -21.86 -5.92
CA ALA A 210 -2.48 -22.37 -5.16
C ALA A 210 -2.08 -23.08 -3.84
N ASN A 211 -0.80 -23.36 -3.62
CA ASN A 211 -0.30 -24.02 -2.42
C ASN A 211 0.15 -22.99 -1.35
N SER A 212 -0.59 -22.90 -0.25
CA SER A 212 -0.30 -21.96 0.84
C SER A 212 1.06 -22.18 1.51
N ASP A 213 1.59 -23.41 1.50
CA ASP A 213 2.90 -23.72 2.09
C ASP A 213 4.05 -23.16 1.23
N MET A 214 3.80 -22.94 -0.06
CA MET A 214 4.76 -22.36 -0.99
C MET A 214 4.81 -20.84 -0.89
N TYR A 215 3.70 -20.17 -0.54
CA TYR A 215 3.58 -18.70 -0.47
C TYR A 215 2.96 -18.19 0.84
N PRO A 216 3.52 -18.52 2.01
CA PRO A 216 2.82 -18.34 3.28
C PRO A 216 2.58 -16.86 3.66
N ALA A 217 3.44 -15.92 3.29
CA ALA A 217 3.19 -14.50 3.53
C ALA A 217 2.00 -13.97 2.73
N PHE A 218 1.87 -14.36 1.46
CA PHE A 218 0.75 -13.99 0.60
C PHE A 218 -0.56 -14.57 1.14
N TYR A 219 -0.57 -15.86 1.50
CA TYR A 219 -1.76 -16.51 2.03
C TYR A 219 -2.19 -15.98 3.38
N TRP A 220 -1.24 -15.63 4.26
CA TRP A 220 -1.59 -14.98 5.52
C TRP A 220 -2.32 -13.66 5.26
N ALA A 221 -1.80 -12.82 4.35
CA ALA A 221 -2.41 -11.53 4.04
C ALA A 221 -3.78 -11.70 3.36
N LYS A 222 -3.89 -12.61 2.39
CA LYS A 222 -5.14 -12.94 1.69
C LYS A 222 -6.25 -13.41 2.64
N ASN A 223 -5.88 -14.19 3.65
CA ASN A 223 -6.82 -14.74 4.63
C ASN A 223 -7.04 -13.83 5.84
N TYR A 224 -6.48 -12.60 5.86
CA TYR A 224 -6.60 -11.69 6.99
C TYR A 224 -8.06 -11.44 7.38
N GLY A 225 -8.93 -11.15 6.41
CA GLY A 225 -10.33 -10.85 6.68
C GLY A 225 -11.08 -12.06 7.25
N SER A 226 -10.90 -13.27 6.73
CA SER A 226 -11.51 -14.47 7.36
C SER A 226 -10.98 -14.76 8.76
N LEU A 227 -9.76 -14.32 9.11
CA LEU A 227 -9.20 -14.49 10.45
C LEU A 227 -9.69 -13.45 11.46
N LYS A 228 -10.11 -12.25 11.01
CA LYS A 228 -10.34 -11.09 11.88
C LYS A 228 -11.69 -10.39 11.70
N LEU A 229 -12.34 -10.59 10.55
CA LEU A 229 -13.49 -9.84 10.05
C LEU A 229 -14.51 -10.79 9.38
N SER A 230 -14.54 -12.06 9.78
CA SER A 230 -15.41 -13.06 9.18
C SER A 230 -16.88 -12.69 9.35
N GLY A 231 -17.66 -12.81 8.27
CA GLY A 231 -19.08 -12.44 8.23
C GLY A 231 -19.35 -10.96 7.99
N THR A 232 -18.31 -10.13 7.82
CA THR A 232 -18.45 -8.70 7.48
C THR A 232 -18.32 -8.49 5.97
N SER A 233 -18.74 -7.30 5.48
CA SER A 233 -18.51 -6.89 4.09
C SER A 233 -17.02 -6.64 3.75
N TYR A 234 -16.15 -6.70 4.75
CA TYR A 234 -14.70 -6.48 4.65
C TYR A 234 -13.89 -7.77 4.78
N GLU A 235 -14.52 -8.94 4.67
CA GLU A 235 -13.84 -10.24 4.77
C GLU A 235 -12.86 -10.49 3.60
N GLU A 236 -13.17 -10.01 2.40
CA GLU A 236 -12.39 -10.25 1.19
C GLU A 236 -11.59 -9.03 0.71
N GLY A 237 -10.63 -9.25 -0.20
CA GLY A 237 -9.86 -8.18 -0.86
C GLY A 237 -8.59 -7.76 -0.14
N TRP A 238 -8.15 -8.53 0.86
CA TRP A 238 -6.89 -8.31 1.57
C TRP A 238 -5.72 -8.90 0.79
N TYR A 239 -4.57 -8.20 0.80
CA TYR A 239 -3.37 -8.65 0.10
C TYR A 239 -2.08 -8.18 0.79
N LEU A 240 -0.98 -8.80 0.37
CA LEU A 240 0.37 -8.46 0.82
C LEU A 240 0.83 -7.17 0.10
N PRO A 241 1.09 -6.06 0.81
CA PRO A 241 1.43 -4.78 0.19
C PRO A 241 2.74 -4.85 -0.61
N THR A 242 2.85 -4.05 -1.67
CA THR A 242 4.14 -3.74 -2.32
C THR A 242 5.06 -2.98 -1.39
N ILE A 243 6.34 -2.85 -1.75
CA ILE A 243 7.28 -2.02 -1.00
C ILE A 243 6.88 -0.53 -1.00
N ALA A 244 6.23 -0.05 -2.06
CA ALA A 244 5.70 1.31 -2.15
C ALA A 244 4.53 1.51 -1.19
N GLU A 245 3.59 0.55 -1.12
CA GLU A 245 2.47 0.57 -0.18
C GLU A 245 2.94 0.47 1.28
N LEU A 246 3.88 -0.44 1.60
CA LEU A 246 4.50 -0.50 2.93
C LEU A 246 5.16 0.83 3.32
N TYR A 247 5.86 1.46 2.38
CA TYR A 247 6.46 2.77 2.64
C TYR A 247 5.39 3.85 2.83
N GLY A 248 4.24 3.76 2.15
CA GLY A 248 3.05 4.55 2.41
C GLY A 248 2.59 4.42 3.87
N ILE A 249 2.40 3.18 4.35
CA ILE A 249 2.02 2.88 5.75
C ILE A 249 2.99 3.53 6.73
N SER A 250 4.29 3.52 6.45
CA SER A 250 5.28 4.09 7.37
C SER A 250 5.13 5.58 7.67
N LYS A 251 4.47 6.33 6.78
CA LYS A 251 4.16 7.75 7.00
C LYS A 251 3.01 7.97 7.98
N TYR A 252 2.21 6.92 8.23
CA TYR A 252 1.02 6.93 9.07
C TYR A 252 1.07 5.88 10.19
N MET A 253 2.24 5.26 10.41
CA MET A 253 2.41 4.20 11.41
C MET A 253 2.13 4.67 12.83
N ASN A 254 2.29 5.97 13.12
CA ASN A 254 1.98 6.57 14.41
C ASN A 254 0.49 6.41 14.78
N TYR A 255 -0.42 6.41 13.81
CA TYR A 255 -1.84 6.21 14.06
C TYR A 255 -2.13 4.76 14.47
N VAL A 256 -1.55 3.78 13.76
CA VAL A 256 -1.64 2.36 14.11
C VAL A 256 -1.02 2.10 15.48
N ASP A 257 0.18 2.63 15.72
CA ASP A 257 0.90 2.46 16.97
C ASP A 257 0.17 3.13 18.15
N THR A 258 -0.50 4.28 17.94
CA THR A 258 -1.34 4.94 18.96
C THR A 258 -2.50 4.04 19.39
N LEU A 259 -3.14 3.35 18.44
CA LEU A 259 -4.20 2.41 18.75
C LEU A 259 -3.65 1.16 19.47
N ALA A 260 -2.51 0.62 19.00
CA ALA A 260 -1.87 -0.55 19.60
C ALA A 260 -1.31 -0.31 21.01
N GLU A 261 -1.04 0.94 21.39
CA GLU A 261 -0.64 1.30 22.75
C GLU A 261 -1.82 1.28 23.74
N LYS A 262 -3.05 1.47 23.25
CA LYS A 262 -4.26 1.52 24.06
C LYS A 262 -5.06 0.23 24.05
N TYR A 263 -4.98 -0.51 22.94
CA TYR A 263 -5.81 -1.66 22.65
C TYR A 263 -4.96 -2.84 22.20
N GLU A 264 -5.54 -4.04 22.16
CA GLU A 264 -4.86 -5.28 21.80
C GLU A 264 -4.62 -5.43 20.28
N PHE A 265 -4.25 -4.33 19.61
CA PHE A 265 -3.86 -4.31 18.20
C PHE A 265 -2.35 -4.48 18.03
N SER A 266 -1.93 -4.78 16.80
CA SER A 266 -0.52 -5.02 16.49
C SER A 266 0.23 -3.72 16.24
N LYS A 267 1.27 -3.47 17.04
CA LYS A 267 2.23 -2.39 16.80
C LYS A 267 3.19 -2.76 15.65
N PHE A 268 3.57 -1.81 14.80
CA PHE A 268 4.71 -2.02 13.88
C PHE A 268 6.04 -1.99 14.66
N GLY A 269 6.11 -1.07 15.62
CA GLY A 269 7.28 -0.72 16.39
C GLY A 269 7.69 -1.70 17.49
N LYS A 270 8.57 -2.63 17.14
CA LYS A 270 9.86 -2.73 17.83
C LYS A 270 10.94 -2.37 16.82
N GLU A 271 11.91 -1.54 17.23
CA GLU A 271 13.05 -1.19 16.40
C GLU A 271 13.68 -2.46 15.84
N GLY A 272 13.87 -2.50 14.52
CA GLY A 272 14.41 -3.67 13.85
C GLY A 272 13.39 -4.61 13.21
N ASN A 273 12.09 -4.46 13.44
CA ASN A 273 11.06 -5.31 12.83
C ASN A 273 11.03 -5.13 11.30
N SER A 274 11.27 -6.24 10.60
CA SER A 274 11.26 -6.35 9.14
C SER A 274 9.95 -6.95 8.64
N TYR A 275 9.23 -6.21 7.79
CA TYR A 275 7.98 -6.66 7.17
C TYR A 275 8.19 -7.03 5.71
N TRP A 276 7.62 -8.15 5.29
CA TRP A 276 7.61 -8.54 3.89
C TRP A 276 6.70 -7.63 3.06
N SER A 277 7.16 -7.30 1.86
CA SER A 277 6.31 -6.82 0.78
C SER A 277 6.05 -7.94 -0.24
N SER A 278 5.08 -7.77 -1.13
CA SER A 278 4.87 -8.62 -2.30
C SER A 278 5.88 -8.38 -3.43
N THR A 279 6.74 -7.36 -3.31
CA THR A 279 7.71 -6.96 -4.31
C THR A 279 8.93 -7.89 -4.36
N GLN A 280 9.28 -8.40 -5.55
CA GLN A 280 10.58 -9.03 -5.77
C GLN A 280 11.70 -7.99 -5.80
N TYR A 281 12.84 -8.29 -5.18
CA TYR A 281 13.96 -7.36 -5.18
C TYR A 281 14.57 -7.26 -6.59
N TYR A 282 14.67 -6.05 -7.13
CA TYR A 282 14.89 -5.82 -8.56
C TYR A 282 16.17 -6.42 -9.15
N ASN A 283 17.20 -6.64 -8.32
CA ASN A 283 18.51 -7.14 -8.75
C ASN A 283 18.84 -8.57 -8.26
N SER A 284 17.88 -9.27 -7.64
CA SER A 284 18.13 -10.62 -7.09
C SER A 284 16.92 -11.54 -7.27
N ALA A 285 17.13 -12.62 -8.00
CA ALA A 285 16.10 -13.60 -8.29
C ALA A 285 15.63 -14.35 -7.02
N LYS A 286 16.52 -14.53 -6.04
CA LYS A 286 16.24 -15.25 -4.78
C LYS A 286 15.75 -14.36 -3.65
N SER A 287 15.65 -13.04 -3.87
CA SER A 287 15.33 -12.09 -2.81
C SER A 287 14.01 -11.38 -3.07
N ALA A 288 13.30 -11.10 -1.98
CA ALA A 288 12.18 -10.16 -1.97
C ALA A 288 12.61 -8.88 -1.24
N ALA A 289 11.91 -7.79 -1.52
CA ALA A 289 12.06 -6.54 -0.80
C ALA A 289 11.16 -6.54 0.44
N GLY A 290 11.56 -5.79 1.47
CA GLY A 290 10.72 -5.51 2.62
C GLY A 290 11.11 -4.19 3.27
N LEU A 291 10.32 -3.76 4.24
CA LEU A 291 10.55 -2.52 4.96
C LEU A 291 10.86 -2.81 6.43
N GLN A 292 11.93 -2.21 6.93
CA GLN A 292 12.23 -2.15 8.35
C GLN A 292 11.64 -0.86 8.93
N PHE A 293 10.67 -1.00 9.82
CA PHE A 293 10.05 0.13 10.51
C PHE A 293 10.95 0.55 11.67
N ASN A 294 11.72 1.62 11.47
CA ASN A 294 12.52 2.26 12.51
C ASN A 294 11.90 3.61 12.88
N SER A 295 12.05 4.02 14.13
CA SER A 295 11.53 5.29 14.67
C SER A 295 12.13 6.52 14.01
N SER A 296 13.35 6.43 13.49
CA SER A 296 14.11 7.56 12.96
C SER A 296 14.22 7.59 11.43
N ASN A 297 14.33 6.44 10.75
CA ASN A 297 14.37 6.34 9.29
C ASN A 297 14.02 4.93 8.81
N GLN A 298 12.95 4.80 8.01
CA GLN A 298 12.60 3.51 7.43
C GLN A 298 13.61 3.10 6.38
N LYS A 299 14.01 1.83 6.45
CA LYS A 299 15.04 1.25 5.59
C LYS A 299 14.43 0.11 4.80
N ILE A 300 14.53 0.20 3.48
CA ILE A 300 14.24 -0.94 2.61
C ILE A 300 15.35 -1.96 2.84
N PHE A 301 14.96 -3.21 3.05
CA PHE A 301 15.88 -4.33 3.11
C PHE A 301 15.53 -5.32 2.01
N GLN A 302 16.51 -6.15 1.70
CA GLN A 302 16.37 -7.32 0.85
C GLN A 302 16.79 -8.54 1.66
N ASN A 303 16.04 -9.62 1.52
CA ASN A 303 16.39 -10.89 2.15
C ASN A 303 15.97 -12.05 1.25
N THR A 304 16.51 -13.23 1.49
CA THR A 304 16.11 -14.46 0.81
C THR A 304 14.62 -14.71 1.01
N LYS A 305 13.90 -15.10 -0.05
CA LYS A 305 12.44 -15.35 -0.02
C LYS A 305 12.01 -16.37 1.05
N SER A 306 12.90 -17.28 1.43
CA SER A 306 12.66 -18.31 2.44
C SER A 306 12.86 -17.85 3.88
N THR A 307 13.25 -16.59 4.11
CA THR A 307 13.42 -16.04 5.45
C THR A 307 12.07 -15.65 6.06
N ASN A 308 11.89 -15.93 7.35
CA ASN A 308 10.71 -15.51 8.11
C ASN A 308 10.79 -14.01 8.46
N CYS A 309 9.80 -13.23 8.02
CA CYS A 309 9.61 -11.82 8.39
C CYS A 309 8.15 -11.55 8.79
N TYR A 310 7.90 -10.41 9.43
CA TYR A 310 6.55 -9.98 9.79
C TYR A 310 5.71 -9.75 8.54
N VAL A 311 4.39 -9.85 8.69
CA VAL A 311 3.44 -9.59 7.59
C VAL A 311 2.32 -8.69 8.11
N CYS A 312 1.95 -7.69 7.32
CA CYS A 312 0.68 -6.98 7.47
C CYS A 312 -0.14 -7.19 6.18
N ALA A 313 -1.44 -6.99 6.29
CA ALA A 313 -2.36 -7.04 5.17
C ALA A 313 -2.93 -5.64 4.92
N ILE A 314 -3.14 -5.32 3.65
CA ILE A 314 -3.84 -4.10 3.25
C ILE A 314 -5.01 -4.44 2.34
N ARG A 315 -5.95 -3.50 2.22
CA ARG A 315 -7.16 -3.61 1.38
C ARG A 315 -7.52 -2.23 0.83
N GLU A 316 -8.19 -2.23 -0.32
CA GLU A 316 -8.81 -1.05 -0.93
C GLU A 316 -10.29 -0.90 -0.51
N PHE A 317 -10.76 0.34 -0.27
CA PHE A 317 -12.07 0.65 0.34
C PHE A 317 -12.94 1.63 -0.46
#